data_AF-A0A139R9Q1-F1
#
_entry.id   AF-A0A139R9Q1-F1
#
_cell.length_a   1.000
_cell.length_b   1.000
_cell.length_c   1.000
_cell.angle_alpha   90.00
_cell.angle_beta   90.00
_cell.angle_gamma   90.00
#
_symmetry.space_group_name_H-M   'P 1'
#
loop_
_entity.id
_entity.type
_entity.pdbx_description
1 polymer ?
#
loop_
_entity_poly.entity_id
_entity_poly.type
_entity_poly.pdbx_seq_one_letter_code
_entity_poly.pdbx_strand_id
1 'polypeptide(L)'
;MTLESYNSLDNKFVYDFSKSVVNTPTQKLDPLRQMDNREELLSLLGVNQIYSYSGNKRLPFVLYKNNGVSPLYTSKTSVPLVYKADNTISERQYYALPSWQRSSVLTNNTVVDEKKTGVVNTENEPVTLDTQHEGKFNFLNSQTVRVSLPNEVNNSGYQLMLYFEGLHFKAQTFAQAIHNVDATNEDVPSHSMGIGKVSARQKKFNELINWGNSDKTAYILKFTASNKYENSFIDYGQQQTTFYNPQEKVMINIGSSDAQRHFVDIKLNKKGILSFKKMKIVAVPMGNVKRSVEQIHKKNKDIDVKLSNKGLRTTINVASKKQFMATSIPYLESGWNLLIDGKPAKIVKTNVGFIGFALNKGNHLVELKYHTPYLRVTIVISLITITLLIIFGMVRVIRNR
;
A
#
# COMPACT_ATOMS: atom_id res chain seq x y z
N MET A 1 -27.58 -11.81 -6.74
CA MET A 1 -26.30 -11.89 -7.46
C MET A 1 -26.12 -10.56 -8.16
N THR A 2 -25.63 -9.54 -7.45
CA THR A 2 -25.32 -8.25 -8.06
C THR A 2 -23.92 -8.34 -8.65
N LEU A 3 -23.79 -8.00 -9.93
CA LEU A 3 -22.52 -7.92 -10.65
C LEU A 3 -21.80 -6.65 -10.17
N GLU A 4 -21.33 -6.64 -8.93
CA GLU A 4 -20.73 -5.45 -8.32
C GLU A 4 -19.25 -5.33 -8.68
N SER A 5 -18.97 -4.32 -9.50
CA SER A 5 -17.69 -3.74 -9.92
C SER A 5 -16.98 -4.40 -11.11
N TYR A 6 -17.10 -3.75 -12.27
CA TYR A 6 -16.09 -3.72 -13.33
C TYR A 6 -15.44 -2.34 -13.26
N ASN A 7 -14.37 -2.17 -12.47
CA ASN A 7 -13.61 -0.92 -12.46
C ASN A 7 -12.47 -1.05 -13.49
N SER A 8 -12.54 -0.25 -14.56
CA SER A 8 -11.59 -0.26 -15.68
C SER A 8 -10.42 0.74 -15.52
N LEU A 9 -10.22 1.29 -14.32
CA LEU A 9 -9.35 2.45 -14.11
C LEU A 9 -8.10 2.19 -13.23
N ASP A 10 -7.88 0.95 -12.78
CA ASP A 10 -6.74 0.67 -11.92
C ASP A 10 -5.43 0.61 -12.70
N ASN A 11 -4.47 1.43 -12.26
CA ASN A 11 -3.17 1.53 -12.90
C ASN A 11 -2.29 0.31 -12.51
N LYS A 12 -1.98 -0.54 -13.49
CA LYS A 12 -1.10 -1.72 -13.30
C LYS A 12 0.23 -1.36 -12.64
N PHE A 13 0.85 -0.25 -13.00
CA PHE A 13 2.16 0.14 -12.49
C PHE A 13 2.11 0.56 -11.02
N VAL A 14 1.00 1.13 -10.58
CA VAL A 14 0.73 1.41 -9.15
C VAL A 14 0.54 0.10 -8.39
N TYR A 15 -0.17 -0.88 -8.96
CA TYR A 15 -0.29 -2.22 -8.38
C TYR A 15 1.07 -2.92 -8.28
N ASP A 16 1.89 -2.86 -9.33
CA ASP A 16 3.23 -3.45 -9.36
C ASP A 16 4.17 -2.79 -8.33
N PHE A 17 4.13 -1.46 -8.21
CA PHE A 17 4.85 -0.73 -7.15
C PHE A 17 4.44 -1.26 -5.77
N SER A 18 3.14 -1.34 -5.51
CA SER A 18 2.58 -1.79 -4.24
C SER A 18 2.99 -3.23 -3.90
N LYS A 19 2.95 -4.13 -4.87
CA LYS A 19 3.45 -5.51 -4.72
C LYS A 19 4.95 -5.56 -4.49
N SER A 20 5.72 -4.68 -5.14
CA SER A 20 7.19 -4.67 -5.05
C SER A 20 7.69 -4.38 -3.63
N VAL A 21 6.95 -3.56 -2.88
CA VAL A 21 7.22 -3.16 -1.48
C VAL A 21 6.46 -4.01 -0.45
N VAL A 22 5.88 -5.14 -0.86
CA VAL A 22 5.09 -6.04 0.01
C VAL A 22 3.98 -5.29 0.76
N ASN A 23 3.25 -4.41 0.08
CA ASN A 23 2.09 -3.75 0.71
C ASN A 23 0.96 -4.77 0.89
N THR A 24 0.87 -5.38 2.06
CA THR A 24 -0.06 -6.50 2.33
C THR A 24 -1.52 -6.19 1.99
N PRO A 25 -2.08 -5.02 2.33
CA PRO A 25 -3.49 -4.74 2.05
C PRO A 25 -3.85 -4.72 0.56
N THR A 26 -2.86 -4.56 -0.34
CA THR A 26 -3.03 -4.39 -1.80
C THR A 26 -4.09 -5.31 -2.39
N GLN A 27 -5.02 -4.69 -3.13
CA GLN A 27 -5.98 -5.38 -3.98
C GLN A 27 -5.83 -4.91 -5.42
N LYS A 28 -6.33 -5.68 -6.38
CA LYS A 28 -6.31 -5.25 -7.79
C LYS A 28 -7.11 -3.95 -7.99
N LEU A 29 -8.20 -3.80 -7.24
CA LEU A 29 -9.14 -2.66 -7.31
C LEU A 29 -8.82 -1.48 -6.38
N ASP A 30 -7.89 -1.69 -5.45
CA ASP A 30 -7.36 -0.65 -4.57
C ASP A 30 -5.89 -1.01 -4.28
N PRO A 31 -4.98 -0.64 -5.20
CA PRO A 31 -3.61 -1.10 -5.13
C PRO A 31 -2.86 -0.51 -3.95
N LEU A 32 -3.21 0.70 -3.49
CA LEU A 32 -2.44 1.41 -2.47
C LEU A 32 -2.95 1.15 -1.06
N ARG A 33 -4.27 1.19 -0.80
CA ARG A 33 -4.86 1.04 0.56
C ARG A 33 -4.05 1.73 1.67
N GLN A 34 -3.71 3.01 1.44
CA GLN A 34 -2.92 3.85 2.35
C GLN A 34 -1.52 3.31 2.69
N MET A 35 -0.95 2.41 1.88
CA MET A 35 0.38 1.83 2.04
C MET A 35 0.61 1.19 3.42
N ASP A 36 -0.44 0.60 3.99
CA ASP A 36 -0.44 0.04 5.35
C ASP A 36 -0.01 1.07 6.43
N ASN A 37 -0.21 2.36 6.13
CA ASN A 37 0.22 3.51 6.94
C ASN A 37 1.73 3.57 7.19
N ARG A 38 2.54 2.98 6.31
CA ARG A 38 4.01 3.04 6.39
C ARG A 38 4.49 4.45 6.09
N GLU A 39 5.05 5.10 7.08
CA GLU A 39 5.52 6.49 7.05
C GLU A 39 6.51 6.74 5.92
N GLU A 40 7.47 5.84 5.75
CA GLU A 40 8.53 5.97 4.76
C GLU A 40 7.97 5.95 3.33
N LEU A 41 6.91 5.17 3.08
CA LEU A 41 6.24 5.12 1.78
C LEU A 41 5.25 6.26 1.58
N LEU A 42 4.49 6.63 2.62
CA LEU A 42 3.61 7.79 2.55
C LEU A 42 4.39 9.07 2.30
N SER A 43 5.55 9.23 2.95
CA SER A 43 6.50 10.31 2.70
C SER A 43 7.00 10.30 1.25
N LEU A 44 7.42 9.14 0.73
CA LEU A 44 7.85 8.99 -0.68
C LEU A 44 6.76 9.37 -1.68
N LEU A 45 5.49 9.06 -1.37
CA LEU A 45 4.34 9.39 -2.20
C LEU A 45 3.88 10.85 -2.07
N GLY A 46 4.55 11.65 -1.24
CA GLY A 46 4.22 13.06 -1.03
C GLY A 46 3.02 13.31 -0.11
N VAL A 47 2.63 12.32 0.69
CA VAL A 47 1.49 12.44 1.63
C VAL A 47 1.94 13.21 2.88
N ASN A 48 1.46 14.45 3.02
CA ASN A 48 1.73 15.31 4.17
C ASN A 48 0.52 15.44 5.12
N GLN A 49 -0.65 14.95 4.73
CA GLN A 49 -1.91 15.10 5.45
C GLN A 49 -2.75 13.84 5.34
N ILE A 50 -3.32 13.40 6.47
CA ILE A 50 -4.26 12.28 6.52
C ILE A 50 -5.44 12.60 7.43
N TYR A 51 -6.62 12.13 7.08
CA TYR A 51 -7.80 12.15 7.96
C TYR A 51 -7.97 10.76 8.59
N SER A 52 -8.17 10.71 9.91
CA SER A 52 -8.40 9.44 10.63
C SER A 52 -9.67 9.50 11.44
N TYR A 53 -10.46 8.42 11.42
CA TYR A 53 -11.62 8.27 12.29
C TYR A 53 -11.21 8.25 13.77
N SER A 54 -12.03 8.87 14.63
CA SER A 54 -11.80 8.93 16.09
C SER A 54 -11.50 7.54 16.68
N GLY A 55 -10.46 7.45 17.52
CA GLY A 55 -9.98 6.20 18.14
C GLY A 55 -8.78 5.54 17.43
N ASN A 56 -8.58 5.80 16.14
CA ASN A 56 -7.42 5.27 15.39
C ASN A 56 -6.23 6.22 15.55
N LYS A 57 -5.36 5.97 16.55
CA LYS A 57 -4.07 6.66 16.66
C LYS A 57 -3.21 6.34 15.45
N ARG A 58 -2.90 7.35 14.63
CA ARG A 58 -2.05 7.25 13.45
C ARG A 58 -0.66 7.78 13.75
N LEU A 59 0.08 7.12 14.65
CA LEU A 59 1.52 7.35 14.73
C LEU A 59 2.11 6.92 13.39
N PRO A 60 2.88 7.78 12.69
CA PRO A 60 3.64 8.96 13.14
C PRO A 60 3.00 10.35 12.93
N PHE A 61 1.87 10.45 12.24
CA PHE A 61 1.30 11.74 11.89
C PHE A 61 0.83 12.44 13.16
N VAL A 62 1.12 13.73 13.27
CA VAL A 62 0.78 14.51 14.47
C VAL A 62 -0.58 15.15 14.26
N LEU A 63 -1.44 15.05 15.27
CA LEU A 63 -2.75 15.67 15.25
C LEU A 63 -2.60 17.18 15.00
N TYR A 64 -3.15 17.65 13.90
CA TYR A 64 -3.14 19.06 13.51
C TYR A 64 -4.46 19.73 13.88
N LYS A 65 -5.58 19.09 13.56
CA LYS A 65 -6.93 19.62 13.86
C LYS A 65 -7.89 18.51 14.23
N ASN A 66 -8.58 18.67 15.35
CA ASN A 66 -9.64 17.75 15.76
C ASN A 66 -11.01 18.28 15.31
N ASN A 67 -11.59 17.64 14.29
CA ASN A 67 -12.94 17.94 13.79
C ASN A 67 -14.01 16.99 14.37
N GLY A 68 -13.70 16.29 15.47
CA GLY A 68 -14.56 15.27 16.08
C GLY A 68 -14.47 13.93 15.36
N VAL A 69 -15.20 13.76 14.26
CA VAL A 69 -15.35 12.44 13.59
C VAL A 69 -14.10 12.03 12.82
N SER A 70 -13.46 12.99 12.13
CA SER A 70 -12.26 12.74 11.33
C SER A 70 -11.18 13.79 11.61
N PRO A 71 -10.45 13.68 12.73
CA PRO A 71 -9.26 14.49 12.98
C PRO A 71 -8.25 14.44 11.82
N LEU A 72 -7.71 15.60 11.49
CA LEU A 72 -6.64 15.81 10.51
C LEU A 72 -5.29 15.68 11.21
N TYR A 73 -4.43 14.83 10.65
CA TYR A 73 -3.06 14.65 11.07
C TYR A 73 -2.11 15.10 9.96
N THR A 74 -0.97 15.65 10.34
CA THR A 74 0.04 16.18 9.42
C THR A 74 1.40 15.54 9.65
N SER A 75 2.19 15.45 8.58
CA SER A 75 3.61 15.16 8.64
C SER A 75 4.40 16.31 8.01
N LYS A 76 5.59 16.57 8.55
CA LYS A 76 6.53 17.56 7.99
C LYS A 76 7.48 16.96 6.96
N THR A 77 7.40 15.65 6.73
CA THR A 77 8.30 14.91 5.84
C THR A 77 7.50 14.32 4.69
N SER A 78 7.57 14.96 3.52
CA SER A 78 6.92 14.46 2.30
C SER A 78 7.75 14.83 1.08
N VAL A 79 8.14 13.86 0.27
CA VAL A 79 8.89 14.10 -0.97
C VAL A 79 8.04 14.97 -1.92
N PRO A 80 8.60 16.04 -2.52
CA PRO A 80 7.86 16.87 -3.47
C PRO A 80 7.47 16.07 -4.73
N LEU A 81 6.38 16.47 -5.38
CA LEU A 81 5.80 15.78 -6.54
C LEU A 81 6.81 15.52 -7.67
N VAL A 82 7.78 16.41 -7.86
CA VAL A 82 8.90 16.27 -8.80
C VAL A 82 10.19 16.55 -8.05
N TYR A 83 11.17 15.64 -8.13
CA TYR A 83 12.44 15.78 -7.42
C TYR A 83 13.62 15.20 -8.20
N LYS A 84 14.80 15.77 -7.98
CA LYS A 84 16.08 15.23 -8.47
C LYS A 84 16.40 13.95 -7.70
N ALA A 85 16.59 12.85 -8.42
CA ALA A 85 17.00 11.57 -7.88
C ALA A 85 18.50 11.60 -7.52
N ASP A 86 18.82 11.59 -6.24
CA ASP A 86 20.20 11.68 -5.75
C ASP A 86 21.00 10.40 -6.03
N ASN A 87 20.42 9.25 -5.68
CA ASN A 87 20.99 7.93 -5.96
C ASN A 87 20.05 7.21 -6.91
N THR A 88 20.59 6.59 -7.95
CA THR A 88 19.81 5.75 -8.86
C THR A 88 20.29 4.31 -8.81
N ILE A 89 19.35 3.38 -8.81
CA ILE A 89 19.61 1.94 -8.85
C ILE A 89 18.78 1.30 -9.97
N SER A 90 19.28 0.21 -10.54
CA SER A 90 18.57 -0.53 -11.58
C SER A 90 17.45 -1.37 -10.97
N GLU A 91 16.44 -1.72 -11.77
CA GLU A 91 15.41 -2.68 -11.35
C GLU A 91 16.02 -4.01 -10.91
N ARG A 92 17.10 -4.46 -11.57
CA ARG A 92 17.82 -5.69 -11.20
C ARG A 92 18.40 -5.60 -9.78
N GLN A 93 19.06 -4.50 -9.45
CA GLN A 93 19.59 -4.28 -8.09
C GLN A 93 18.46 -4.22 -7.07
N TYR A 94 17.36 -3.50 -7.38
CA TYR A 94 16.21 -3.38 -6.50
C TYR A 94 15.53 -4.73 -6.21
N TYR A 95 15.28 -5.56 -7.24
CA TYR A 95 14.65 -6.86 -7.04
C TYR A 95 15.58 -7.92 -6.43
N ALA A 96 16.90 -7.74 -6.52
CA ALA A 96 17.88 -8.56 -5.81
C ALA A 96 17.84 -8.34 -4.29
N LEU A 97 17.33 -7.20 -3.83
CA LEU A 97 17.17 -6.93 -2.40
C LEU A 97 16.11 -7.84 -1.79
N PRO A 98 16.34 -8.31 -0.54
CA PRO A 98 15.31 -8.89 0.28
C PRO A 98 14.04 -8.03 0.31
N SER A 99 12.88 -8.67 0.16
CA SER A 99 11.63 -7.95 -0.02
C SER A 99 11.25 -7.06 1.16
N TRP A 100 11.74 -7.34 2.37
CA TRP A 100 11.49 -6.52 3.55
C TRP A 100 12.35 -5.25 3.63
N GLN A 101 13.39 -5.11 2.80
CA GLN A 101 14.22 -3.90 2.72
C GLN A 101 13.76 -2.92 1.63
N ARG A 102 12.95 -3.39 0.69
CA ARG A 102 12.61 -2.66 -0.53
C ARG A 102 11.92 -1.33 -0.27
N SER A 103 10.99 -1.23 0.69
CA SER A 103 10.30 0.04 0.98
C SER A 103 11.27 1.12 1.43
N SER A 104 12.17 0.80 2.35
CA SER A 104 13.10 1.78 2.92
C SER A 104 14.19 2.19 1.93
N VAL A 105 14.65 1.30 1.06
CA VAL A 105 15.62 1.62 -0.01
C VAL A 105 15.08 2.67 -0.99
N LEU A 106 13.76 2.75 -1.20
CA LEU A 106 13.16 3.77 -2.07
C LEU A 106 13.18 5.18 -1.47
N THR A 107 13.51 5.34 -0.19
CA THR A 107 13.57 6.66 0.46
C THR A 107 14.89 7.40 0.25
N ASN A 108 15.95 6.68 -0.14
CA ASN A 108 17.27 7.22 -0.44
C ASN A 108 17.78 6.84 -1.84
N ASN A 109 17.07 5.96 -2.56
CA ASN A 109 17.38 5.60 -3.95
C ASN A 109 16.14 5.74 -4.83
N THR A 110 16.37 6.04 -6.11
CA THR A 110 15.36 6.00 -7.16
C THR A 110 15.65 4.81 -8.08
N VAL A 111 14.69 3.90 -8.19
CA VAL A 111 14.80 2.80 -9.16
C VAL A 111 14.57 3.36 -10.55
N VAL A 112 15.46 3.05 -11.50
CA VAL A 112 15.34 3.46 -12.91
C VAL A 112 15.55 2.26 -13.82
N ASP A 113 14.82 2.23 -14.94
CA ASP A 113 14.98 1.19 -15.98
C ASP A 113 16.16 1.52 -16.92
N GLU A 114 17.38 1.54 -16.36
CA GLU A 114 18.64 1.66 -17.13
C GLU A 114 19.65 0.55 -16.75
N LYS A 115 20.46 0.11 -17.72
CA LYS A 115 21.43 -0.99 -17.57
C LYS A 115 22.63 -0.66 -16.66
N LYS A 116 22.94 0.63 -16.46
CA LYS A 116 24.04 1.09 -15.60
C LYS A 116 23.53 2.18 -14.67
N THR A 117 23.68 1.95 -13.37
CA THR A 117 23.22 2.83 -12.29
C THR A 117 24.26 2.84 -11.17
N GLY A 118 24.05 3.66 -10.15
CA GLY A 118 24.96 3.76 -9.01
C GLY A 118 24.96 2.52 -8.11
N VAL A 119 25.75 2.61 -7.03
CA VAL A 119 25.73 1.65 -5.93
C VAL A 119 24.48 1.90 -5.09
N VAL A 120 23.88 0.83 -4.57
CA VAL A 120 22.72 0.92 -3.68
C VAL A 120 23.13 1.65 -2.41
N ASN A 121 22.45 2.76 -2.10
CA ASN A 121 22.63 3.44 -0.82
C ASN A 121 21.79 2.71 0.25
N THR A 122 22.45 2.27 1.32
CA THR A 122 21.84 1.43 2.36
C THR A 122 21.60 2.16 3.69
N GLU A 123 21.77 3.49 3.74
CA GLU A 123 21.63 4.28 4.98
C GLU A 123 20.26 4.12 5.67
N ASN A 124 19.20 3.91 4.88
CA ASN A 124 17.83 3.77 5.38
C ASN A 124 17.40 2.30 5.51
N GLU A 125 18.31 1.33 5.37
CA GLU A 125 17.94 -0.08 5.48
C GLU A 125 17.37 -0.43 6.86
N PRO A 126 16.34 -1.28 6.93
CA PRO A 126 15.81 -1.74 8.20
C PRO A 126 16.82 -2.61 8.96
N VAL A 127 16.88 -2.42 10.27
CA VAL A 127 17.56 -3.32 11.19
C VAL A 127 16.64 -4.50 11.49
N THR A 128 17.16 -5.73 11.44
CA THR A 128 16.40 -6.91 11.87
C THR A 128 16.56 -7.09 13.37
N LEU A 129 15.45 -7.03 14.11
CA LEU A 129 15.43 -7.17 15.57
C LEU A 129 15.37 -8.64 16.00
N ASP A 130 14.52 -9.41 15.34
CA ASP A 130 14.35 -10.84 15.61
C ASP A 130 14.08 -11.57 14.29
N THR A 131 14.51 -12.83 14.21
CA THR A 131 14.20 -13.74 13.11
C THR A 131 13.87 -15.11 13.68
N GLN A 132 12.68 -15.59 13.35
CA GLN A 132 12.24 -16.95 13.66
C GLN A 132 12.07 -17.74 12.37
N HIS A 133 12.57 -18.96 12.37
CA HIS A 133 12.43 -19.92 11.28
C HIS A 133 11.40 -20.97 11.69
N GLU A 134 10.49 -21.28 10.78
CA GLU A 134 9.48 -22.35 10.92
C GLU A 134 8.78 -22.37 12.28
N GLY A 135 7.68 -21.63 12.40
CA GLY A 135 6.96 -21.50 13.66
C GLY A 135 5.46 -21.71 13.52
N LYS A 136 4.80 -21.84 14.70
CA LYS A 136 3.36 -21.99 14.82
C LYS A 136 2.84 -21.16 15.99
N PHE A 137 1.78 -20.40 15.75
CA PHE A 137 0.98 -19.78 16.78
C PHE A 137 -0.29 -20.60 17.01
N ASN A 138 -0.53 -20.99 18.26
CA ASN A 138 -1.67 -21.82 18.64
C ASN A 138 -2.81 -20.93 19.17
N PHE A 139 -3.91 -20.87 18.41
CA PHE A 139 -5.11 -20.10 18.73
C PHE A 139 -6.30 -20.98 19.17
N LEU A 140 -6.07 -22.23 19.59
CA LEU A 140 -7.14 -23.14 20.00
C LEU A 140 -7.75 -22.75 21.35
N ASN A 141 -6.89 -22.37 22.31
CA ASN A 141 -7.29 -22.09 23.70
C ASN A 141 -7.40 -20.58 23.99
N SER A 142 -6.57 -19.76 23.34
CA SER A 142 -6.60 -18.30 23.41
C SER A 142 -6.67 -17.76 21.99
N GLN A 143 -7.45 -16.70 21.76
CA GLN A 143 -7.44 -16.00 20.47
C GLN A 143 -6.27 -15.01 20.35
N THR A 144 -5.47 -14.84 21.40
CA THR A 144 -4.34 -13.90 21.43
C THR A 144 -3.05 -14.63 21.78
N VAL A 145 -1.99 -14.36 21.02
CA VAL A 145 -0.62 -14.78 21.28
C VAL A 145 0.25 -13.53 21.39
N ARG A 146 1.09 -13.46 22.42
CA ARG A 146 2.04 -12.37 22.61
C ARG A 146 3.40 -12.73 22.02
N VAL A 147 3.93 -11.86 21.16
CA VAL A 147 5.30 -11.92 20.66
C VAL A 147 6.11 -10.85 21.38
N SER A 148 7.12 -11.27 22.14
CA SER A 148 8.03 -10.36 22.84
C SER A 148 9.03 -9.75 21.85
N LEU A 149 9.33 -8.46 22.02
CA LEU A 149 10.39 -7.76 21.30
C LEU A 149 11.69 -7.89 22.11
N PRO A 150 12.86 -8.07 21.46
CA PRO A 150 14.14 -8.12 22.15
C PRO A 150 14.39 -6.83 22.94
N ASN A 151 14.57 -6.95 24.26
CA ASN A 151 14.76 -5.79 25.14
C ASN A 151 16.11 -5.08 24.91
N GLU A 152 17.10 -5.79 24.37
CA GLU A 152 18.46 -5.31 24.12
C GLU A 152 18.52 -4.27 23.00
N VAL A 153 17.53 -4.25 22.10
CA VAL A 153 17.50 -3.31 20.98
C VAL A 153 16.55 -2.16 21.28
N ASN A 154 17.10 -0.96 21.43
CA ASN A 154 16.29 0.26 21.52
C ASN A 154 15.55 0.46 20.19
N ASN A 155 14.23 0.39 20.25
CA ASN A 155 13.36 0.59 19.09
C ASN A 155 12.59 1.91 19.14
N SER A 156 12.91 2.82 20.07
CA SER A 156 12.44 4.21 20.03
C SER A 156 12.94 4.93 18.76
N GLY A 157 12.07 5.68 18.10
CA GLY A 157 12.36 6.39 16.86
C GLY A 157 12.35 5.52 15.59
N TYR A 158 11.94 4.25 15.71
CA TYR A 158 11.82 3.32 14.57
C TYR A 158 10.36 3.08 14.18
N GLN A 159 10.12 2.83 12.90
CA GLN A 159 8.90 2.16 12.45
C GLN A 159 9.11 0.65 12.47
N LEU A 160 8.27 -0.07 13.21
CA LEU A 160 8.36 -1.53 13.30
C LEU A 160 7.44 -2.20 12.29
N MET A 161 7.91 -3.28 11.68
CA MET A 161 7.11 -4.12 10.80
C MET A 161 7.31 -5.60 11.14
N LEU A 162 6.23 -6.36 11.12
CA LEU A 162 6.23 -7.82 11.20
C LEU A 162 6.19 -8.38 9.78
N TYR A 163 7.21 -9.15 9.43
CA TYR A 163 7.32 -9.80 8.14
C TYR A 163 7.14 -11.31 8.28
N PHE A 164 6.31 -11.91 7.43
CA PHE A 164 6.06 -13.34 7.35
C PHE A 164 6.31 -13.86 5.93
N GLU A 165 6.91 -15.05 5.83
CA GLU A 165 6.94 -15.88 4.62
C GLU A 165 6.19 -17.19 4.85
N GLY A 166 5.37 -17.59 3.89
CA GLY A 166 4.64 -18.86 3.92
C GLY A 166 3.63 -18.95 5.06
N LEU A 167 2.90 -17.87 5.33
CA LEU A 167 1.85 -17.83 6.34
C LEU A 167 0.67 -18.73 5.92
N HIS A 168 0.27 -19.66 6.78
CA HIS A 168 -0.81 -20.61 6.51
C HIS A 168 -1.65 -20.85 7.76
N PHE A 169 -2.96 -20.66 7.64
CA PHE A 169 -3.92 -20.92 8.71
C PHE A 169 -4.57 -22.29 8.55
N LYS A 170 -4.55 -23.08 9.62
CA LYS A 170 -5.29 -24.33 9.75
C LYS A 170 -6.35 -24.20 10.85
N ALA A 171 -7.63 -24.24 10.47
CA ALA A 171 -8.75 -24.18 11.37
C ALA A 171 -8.82 -25.41 12.28
N GLN A 172 -9.45 -25.25 13.44
CA GLN A 172 -9.90 -26.39 14.26
C GLN A 172 -10.90 -27.25 13.49
N THR A 173 -11.06 -28.52 13.89
CA THR A 173 -12.07 -29.39 13.25
C THR A 173 -13.48 -28.93 13.57
N PHE A 174 -14.45 -29.27 12.71
CA PHE A 174 -15.85 -28.93 12.97
C PHE A 174 -16.38 -29.53 14.28
N ALA A 175 -15.99 -30.78 14.60
CA ALA A 175 -16.33 -31.41 15.87
C ALA A 175 -15.79 -30.62 17.08
N GLN A 176 -14.52 -30.18 17.03
CA GLN A 176 -13.94 -29.32 18.06
C GLN A 176 -14.66 -27.98 18.16
N ALA A 177 -15.08 -27.42 17.02
CA ALA A 177 -15.81 -26.17 16.97
C ALA A 177 -17.20 -26.27 17.63
N ILE A 178 -17.96 -27.33 17.33
CA ILE A 178 -19.29 -27.56 17.92
C ILE A 178 -19.17 -27.85 19.41
N HIS A 179 -18.23 -28.68 19.84
CA HIS A 179 -17.97 -28.89 21.26
C HIS A 179 -17.67 -27.57 22.00
N ASN A 180 -16.89 -26.67 21.38
CA ASN A 180 -16.61 -25.35 21.92
C ASN A 180 -17.82 -24.41 21.94
N VAL A 181 -18.83 -24.63 21.10
CA VAL A 181 -20.11 -23.89 21.14
C VAL A 181 -20.98 -24.45 22.27
N ASP A 182 -21.04 -25.77 22.41
CA ASP A 182 -21.89 -26.44 23.40
C ASP A 182 -21.38 -26.26 24.83
N ALA A 183 -20.07 -26.16 25.03
CA ALA A 183 -19.46 -25.90 26.34
C ALA A 183 -19.66 -24.45 26.86
N THR A 184 -20.48 -23.62 26.20
CA THR A 184 -20.61 -22.19 26.52
C THR A 184 -21.90 -21.89 27.25
N ASN A 185 -21.76 -21.72 28.57
CA ASN A 185 -22.88 -21.72 29.51
C ASN A 185 -23.28 -20.32 30.04
N GLU A 186 -22.66 -19.24 29.58
CA GLU A 186 -22.92 -17.87 30.10
C GLU A 186 -23.58 -16.97 29.06
N ASP A 187 -24.79 -16.49 29.34
CA ASP A 187 -25.51 -15.51 28.51
C ASP A 187 -24.74 -14.17 28.42
N VAL A 188 -24.54 -13.67 27.20
CA VAL A 188 -23.82 -12.41 26.94
C VAL A 188 -24.84 -11.30 26.64
N PRO A 189 -24.76 -10.12 27.28
CA PRO A 189 -25.61 -8.97 26.94
C PRO A 189 -25.38 -8.51 25.48
N SER A 190 -26.41 -8.57 24.64
CA SER A 190 -26.36 -8.05 23.27
C SER A 190 -26.61 -6.53 23.26
N HIS A 191 -25.66 -5.76 22.72
CA HIS A 191 -25.77 -4.29 22.53
C HIS A 191 -26.21 -3.90 21.11
N SER A 192 -26.83 -4.81 20.35
CA SER A 192 -27.35 -4.51 19.01
C SER A 192 -28.81 -4.08 19.08
N MET A 193 -29.11 -2.87 18.60
CA MET A 193 -30.46 -2.30 18.49
C MET A 193 -31.46 -3.30 17.87
N GLY A 194 -32.50 -3.66 18.63
CA GLY A 194 -33.79 -4.11 18.07
C GLY A 194 -34.06 -5.61 17.91
N ILE A 195 -33.13 -6.51 18.24
CA ILE A 195 -33.41 -7.97 18.25
C ILE A 195 -33.24 -8.48 19.69
N GLY A 196 -34.21 -9.25 20.19
CA GLY A 196 -34.26 -9.76 21.57
C GLY A 196 -33.00 -10.50 22.03
N LYS A 197 -32.93 -10.83 23.33
CA LYS A 197 -31.80 -11.53 23.96
C LYS A 197 -31.39 -12.76 23.12
N VAL A 198 -30.19 -12.75 22.55
CA VAL A 198 -29.60 -13.91 21.86
C VAL A 198 -28.71 -14.64 22.86
N SER A 199 -28.95 -15.93 23.07
CA SER A 199 -28.11 -16.74 23.97
C SER A 199 -26.65 -16.73 23.49
N ALA A 200 -25.69 -16.80 24.40
CA ALA A 200 -24.28 -16.77 24.02
C ALA A 200 -23.87 -17.95 23.14
N ARG A 201 -24.53 -19.10 23.34
CA ARG A 201 -24.41 -20.28 22.47
C ARG A 201 -24.83 -19.94 21.04
N GLN A 202 -26.00 -19.31 20.85
CA GLN A 202 -26.47 -18.88 19.54
C GLN A 202 -25.52 -17.84 18.92
N LYS A 203 -24.98 -16.91 19.70
CA LYS A 203 -24.00 -15.94 19.23
C LYS A 203 -22.73 -16.62 18.71
N LYS A 204 -22.15 -17.55 19.48
CA LYS A 204 -20.96 -18.31 19.07
C LYS A 204 -21.21 -19.22 17.88
N PHE A 205 -22.40 -19.83 17.81
CA PHE A 205 -22.82 -20.59 16.64
C PHE A 205 -22.93 -19.68 15.39
N ASN A 206 -23.55 -18.52 15.52
CA ASN A 206 -23.64 -17.54 14.42
C ASN A 206 -22.26 -17.06 13.98
N GLU A 207 -21.33 -16.79 14.91
CA GLU A 207 -19.94 -16.45 14.59
C GLU A 207 -19.23 -17.57 13.80
N LEU A 208 -19.43 -18.83 14.22
CA LEU A 208 -18.87 -20.02 13.54
C LEU A 208 -19.38 -20.14 12.10
N ILE A 209 -20.68 -19.92 11.88
CA ILE A 209 -21.31 -19.98 10.57
C ILE A 209 -20.90 -18.79 9.70
N ASN A 210 -20.94 -17.56 10.24
CA ASN A 210 -20.65 -16.33 9.49
C ASN A 210 -19.22 -16.26 8.98
N TRP A 211 -18.24 -16.64 9.82
CA TRP A 211 -16.82 -16.65 9.41
C TRP A 211 -16.41 -17.94 8.71
N GLY A 212 -17.22 -18.99 8.83
CA GLY A 212 -16.94 -20.36 8.39
C GLY A 212 -15.78 -21.01 9.15
N ASN A 213 -15.89 -22.31 9.41
CA ASN A 213 -14.86 -23.09 10.10
C ASN A 213 -14.00 -23.88 9.10
N SER A 214 -13.27 -23.18 8.25
CA SER A 214 -12.41 -23.79 7.23
C SER A 214 -11.19 -22.91 6.94
N ASP A 215 -10.10 -23.57 6.55
CA ASP A 215 -8.87 -22.96 6.01
C ASP A 215 -9.14 -22.20 4.70
N LYS A 216 -10.30 -22.46 4.05
CA LYS A 216 -10.72 -21.81 2.81
C LYS A 216 -11.52 -20.52 3.02
N THR A 217 -11.92 -20.20 4.25
CA THR A 217 -12.69 -18.99 4.57
C THR A 217 -11.85 -17.89 5.20
N ALA A 218 -12.26 -16.64 5.00
CA ALA A 218 -11.49 -15.48 5.42
C ALA A 218 -11.14 -15.47 6.92
N TYR A 219 -9.93 -15.03 7.28
CA TYR A 219 -9.52 -14.80 8.68
C TYR A 219 -8.83 -13.45 8.84
N ILE A 220 -8.89 -12.92 10.05
CA ILE A 220 -8.32 -11.62 10.41
C ILE A 220 -7.29 -11.81 11.50
N LEU A 221 -6.07 -11.34 11.24
CA LEU A 221 -5.04 -11.14 12.26
C LEU A 221 -5.01 -9.67 12.65
N LYS A 222 -5.32 -9.38 13.91
CA LYS A 222 -5.17 -8.06 14.52
C LYS A 222 -3.87 -8.02 15.31
N PHE A 223 -3.09 -6.97 15.10
CA PHE A 223 -1.81 -6.75 15.76
C PHE A 223 -1.96 -5.53 16.66
N THR A 224 -1.62 -5.67 17.93
CA THR A 224 -1.66 -4.57 18.92
C THR A 224 -0.30 -4.47 19.59
N ALA A 225 0.42 -3.39 19.35
CA ALA A 225 1.70 -3.12 20.02
C ALA A 225 1.49 -2.63 21.46
N SER A 226 2.56 -2.69 22.26
CA SER A 226 2.55 -2.21 23.66
C SER A 226 2.18 -0.72 23.80
N ASN A 227 2.39 0.10 22.76
CA ASN A 227 1.97 1.50 22.71
C ASN A 227 0.49 1.69 22.28
N LYS A 228 -0.28 0.60 22.17
CA LYS A 228 -1.66 0.55 21.70
C LYS A 228 -1.85 0.92 20.22
N TYR A 229 -0.78 0.96 19.42
CA TYR A 229 -0.93 1.00 17.97
C TYR A 229 -1.56 -0.31 17.50
N GLU A 230 -2.58 -0.21 16.65
CA GLU A 230 -3.29 -1.36 16.12
C GLU A 230 -3.25 -1.39 14.60
N ASN A 231 -3.07 -2.58 14.03
CA ASN A 231 -3.23 -2.83 12.61
C ASN A 231 -3.85 -4.21 12.37
N SER A 232 -4.31 -4.49 11.16
CA SER A 232 -4.93 -5.77 10.84
C SER A 232 -4.61 -6.25 9.44
N PHE A 233 -4.43 -7.56 9.33
CA PHE A 233 -4.34 -8.30 8.08
C PHE A 233 -5.61 -9.12 7.88
N ILE A 234 -6.11 -9.15 6.65
CA ILE A 234 -7.21 -10.02 6.23
C ILE A 234 -6.69 -10.93 5.13
N ASP A 235 -6.76 -12.22 5.38
CA ASP A 235 -6.71 -13.23 4.33
C ASP A 235 -8.15 -13.54 3.94
N TYR A 236 -8.52 -13.35 2.68
CA TYR A 236 -9.89 -13.52 2.22
C TYR A 236 -10.26 -14.99 1.99
N GLY A 237 -9.29 -15.91 1.90
CA GLY A 237 -9.53 -17.32 1.62
C GLY A 237 -10.10 -17.58 0.22
N GLN A 238 -10.06 -18.84 -0.20
CA GLN A 238 -10.46 -19.26 -1.55
C GLN A 238 -11.95 -19.08 -1.85
N GLN A 239 -12.80 -19.04 -0.82
CA GLN A 239 -14.25 -18.87 -1.00
C GLN A 239 -14.66 -17.44 -1.35
N GLN A 240 -13.79 -16.45 -1.13
CA GLN A 240 -14.01 -15.05 -1.50
C GLN A 240 -13.38 -14.77 -2.88
N THR A 241 -13.98 -15.30 -3.94
CA THR A 241 -13.39 -15.31 -5.30
C THR A 241 -12.95 -13.92 -5.81
N THR A 242 -13.67 -12.86 -5.46
CA THR A 242 -13.34 -11.47 -5.85
C THR A 242 -12.09 -10.94 -5.14
N PHE A 243 -11.91 -11.27 -3.86
CA PHE A 243 -10.85 -10.74 -3.01
C PHE A 243 -9.72 -11.74 -2.74
N TYR A 244 -9.83 -12.96 -3.28
CA TYR A 244 -8.83 -14.00 -3.13
C TYR A 244 -7.51 -13.57 -3.79
N ASN A 245 -6.54 -13.25 -2.95
CA ASN A 245 -5.22 -12.77 -3.33
C ASN A 245 -4.20 -13.45 -2.42
N PRO A 246 -3.84 -14.72 -2.70
CA PRO A 246 -2.89 -15.44 -1.87
C PRO A 246 -1.55 -14.70 -1.87
N GLN A 247 -1.01 -14.46 -0.68
CA GLN A 247 0.25 -13.76 -0.50
C GLN A 247 1.26 -14.70 0.15
N GLU A 248 2.33 -15.04 -0.58
CA GLU A 248 3.45 -15.80 -0.01
C GLU A 248 4.19 -14.98 1.06
N LYS A 249 4.19 -13.66 0.91
CA LYS A 249 4.91 -12.70 1.75
C LYS A 249 3.95 -11.68 2.30
N VAL A 250 3.95 -11.51 3.61
CA VAL A 250 3.09 -10.58 4.34
C VAL A 250 3.98 -9.67 5.17
N MET A 251 3.74 -8.37 5.08
CA MET A 251 4.42 -7.34 5.88
C MET A 251 3.37 -6.44 6.54
N ILE A 252 3.38 -6.40 7.86
CA ILE A 252 2.42 -5.65 8.66
C ILE A 252 3.14 -4.55 9.41
N ASN A 253 2.71 -3.32 9.19
CA ASN A 253 3.17 -2.16 9.92
C ASN A 253 2.63 -2.17 11.36
N ILE A 254 3.53 -1.96 12.32
CA ILE A 254 3.27 -1.85 13.76
C ILE A 254 3.49 -0.41 14.25
N GLY A 255 3.68 0.53 13.31
CA GLY A 255 3.74 1.96 13.54
C GLY A 255 5.11 2.46 13.98
N SER A 256 5.28 3.77 13.89
CA SER A 256 6.42 4.52 14.45
C SER A 256 6.13 4.87 15.91
N SER A 257 7.17 4.98 16.75
CA SER A 257 7.02 5.38 18.16
C SER A 257 8.32 5.97 18.70
N ASP A 258 8.23 7.09 19.42
CA ASP A 258 9.34 7.66 20.19
C ASP A 258 9.55 6.95 21.55
N ALA A 259 8.71 5.97 21.86
CA ALA A 259 8.81 5.15 23.06
C ALA A 259 9.22 3.71 22.72
N GLN A 260 10.04 3.12 23.60
CA GLN A 260 10.42 1.70 23.56
C GLN A 260 9.16 0.83 23.58
N ARG A 261 9.14 -0.19 22.73
CA ARG A 261 8.09 -1.22 22.68
C ARG A 261 8.66 -2.56 23.08
N HIS A 262 7.87 -3.33 23.81
CA HIS A 262 8.31 -4.60 24.42
C HIS A 262 7.60 -5.83 23.87
N PHE A 263 6.43 -5.67 23.26
CA PHE A 263 5.68 -6.78 22.71
C PHE A 263 4.69 -6.34 21.63
N VAL A 264 4.24 -7.32 20.86
CA VAL A 264 3.11 -7.22 19.93
C VAL A 264 2.16 -8.38 20.23
N ASP A 265 0.92 -8.06 20.56
CA ASP A 265 -0.16 -9.04 20.69
C ASP A 265 -0.76 -9.31 19.31
N ILE A 266 -0.78 -10.57 18.91
CA ILE A 266 -1.40 -11.06 17.69
C ILE A 266 -2.70 -11.74 18.07
N LYS A 267 -3.84 -11.21 17.61
CA LYS A 267 -5.16 -11.76 17.83
C LYS A 267 -5.74 -12.32 16.53
N LEU A 268 -6.24 -13.55 16.57
CA LEU A 268 -6.93 -14.19 15.47
C LEU A 268 -8.43 -14.26 15.76
N ASN A 269 -9.26 -13.89 14.78
CA ASN A 269 -10.73 -13.96 14.90
C ASN A 269 -11.30 -15.40 14.80
N LYS A 270 -10.44 -16.38 14.58
CA LYS A 270 -10.75 -17.81 14.46
C LYS A 270 -9.90 -18.65 15.39
N LYS A 271 -10.39 -19.83 15.75
CA LYS A 271 -9.62 -20.85 16.46
C LYS A 271 -8.91 -21.77 15.48
N GLY A 272 -7.63 -22.00 15.71
CA GLY A 272 -6.81 -22.87 14.87
C GLY A 272 -5.32 -22.69 15.11
N ILE A 273 -4.51 -23.13 14.16
CA ILE A 273 -3.04 -23.03 14.19
C ILE A 273 -2.60 -22.19 12.99
N LEU A 274 -1.84 -21.13 13.26
CA LEU A 274 -1.22 -20.31 12.23
C LEU A 274 0.26 -20.68 12.12
N SER A 275 0.66 -21.28 11.01
CA SER A 275 2.05 -21.66 10.74
C SER A 275 2.72 -20.67 9.79
N PHE A 276 4.04 -20.51 9.90
CA PHE A 276 4.85 -19.70 9.00
C PHE A 276 6.20 -20.36 8.74
N LYS A 277 6.80 -20.13 7.57
CA LYS A 277 8.17 -20.60 7.24
C LYS A 277 9.23 -19.66 7.80
N LYS A 278 8.94 -18.36 7.83
CA LYS A 278 9.81 -17.35 8.42
C LYS A 278 8.98 -16.22 9.01
N MET A 279 9.38 -15.73 10.18
CA MET A 279 8.91 -14.47 10.74
C MET A 279 10.13 -13.59 11.04
N LYS A 280 10.02 -12.29 10.74
CA LYS A 280 11.00 -11.28 11.12
C LYS A 280 10.32 -10.09 11.75
N ILE A 281 11.03 -9.46 12.68
CA ILE A 281 10.71 -8.14 13.18
C ILE A 281 11.76 -7.19 12.61
N VAL A 282 11.33 -6.25 11.79
CA VAL A 282 12.23 -5.27 11.16
C VAL A 282 11.91 -3.87 11.64
N ALA A 283 12.95 -3.05 11.79
CA ALA A 283 12.87 -1.71 12.33
C ALA A 283 13.49 -0.70 11.35
N VAL A 284 12.68 0.19 10.81
CA VAL A 284 13.11 1.26 9.90
C VAL A 284 13.54 2.48 10.72
N PRO A 285 14.78 2.98 10.58
CA PRO A 285 15.26 4.14 11.34
C PRO A 285 14.63 5.44 10.82
N MET A 286 13.56 5.92 11.46
CA MET A 286 12.81 7.08 10.95
C MET A 286 13.61 8.39 11.00
N GLY A 287 14.59 8.49 11.90
CA GLY A 287 15.56 9.59 11.89
C GLY A 287 16.34 9.70 10.57
N ASN A 288 16.73 8.56 9.97
CA ASN A 288 17.46 8.55 8.70
C ASN A 288 16.52 8.92 7.54
N VAL A 289 15.32 8.33 7.52
CA VAL A 289 14.28 8.66 6.53
C VAL A 289 13.97 10.16 6.53
N LYS A 290 13.77 10.75 7.71
CA LYS A 290 13.54 12.19 7.87
C LYS A 290 14.69 13.02 7.29
N ARG A 291 15.95 12.68 7.62
CA ARG A 291 17.13 13.35 7.07
C ARG A 291 17.21 13.25 5.55
N SER A 292 16.92 12.09 4.96
CA SER A 292 16.90 11.92 3.50
C SER A 292 15.84 12.80 2.85
N VAL A 293 14.63 12.87 3.41
CA VAL A 293 13.54 13.72 2.89
C VAL A 293 13.88 15.21 3.01
N GLU A 294 14.48 15.64 4.12
CA GLU A 294 14.96 17.02 4.29
C GLU A 294 16.05 17.39 3.26
N GLN A 295 16.96 16.46 2.94
CA GLN A 295 17.95 16.66 1.88
C GLN A 295 17.31 16.78 0.50
N ILE A 296 16.30 15.95 0.20
CA ILE A 296 15.52 16.05 -1.03
C ILE A 296 14.86 17.44 -1.12
N HIS A 297 14.20 17.92 -0.06
CA HIS A 297 13.63 19.26 -0.04
C HIS A 297 14.67 20.34 -0.31
N LYS A 298 15.81 20.29 0.40
CA LYS A 298 16.87 21.30 0.26
C LYS A 298 17.41 21.40 -1.17
N LYS A 299 17.57 20.26 -1.87
CA LYS A 299 18.06 20.19 -3.26
C LYS A 299 17.01 20.54 -4.31
N ASN A 300 15.73 20.52 -3.94
CA ASN A 300 14.61 20.73 -4.84
C ASN A 300 13.78 21.98 -4.51
N LYS A 301 14.27 22.85 -3.62
CA LYS A 301 13.62 24.10 -3.22
C LYS A 301 13.30 25.04 -4.39
N ASP A 302 14.08 24.96 -5.47
CA ASP A 302 13.95 25.83 -6.65
C ASP A 302 13.01 25.23 -7.72
N ILE A 303 12.44 24.04 -7.48
CA ILE A 303 11.47 23.41 -8.38
C ILE A 303 10.06 23.85 -7.98
N ASP A 304 9.55 24.87 -8.68
CA ASP A 304 8.15 25.30 -8.57
C ASP A 304 7.28 24.51 -9.55
N VAL A 305 6.35 23.69 -9.03
CA VAL A 305 5.47 22.84 -9.83
C VAL A 305 4.10 23.51 -9.99
N LYS A 306 3.78 23.88 -11.24
CA LYS A 306 2.47 24.42 -11.60
C LYS A 306 1.58 23.31 -12.14
N LEU A 307 0.53 23.00 -11.41
CA LEU A 307 -0.47 22.00 -11.80
C LEU A 307 -1.59 22.61 -12.64
N SER A 308 -2.12 21.82 -13.57
CA SER A 308 -3.28 22.14 -14.40
C SER A 308 -4.12 20.88 -14.61
N ASN A 309 -5.34 21.04 -15.15
CA ASN A 309 -6.20 19.91 -15.53
C ASN A 309 -5.61 19.01 -16.62
N LYS A 310 -4.56 19.45 -17.32
CA LYS A 310 -3.91 18.71 -18.41
C LYS A 310 -2.53 18.17 -18.02
N GLY A 311 -2.08 18.36 -16.78
CA GLY A 311 -0.77 17.90 -16.31
C GLY A 311 0.00 18.99 -15.57
N LEU A 312 1.33 18.93 -15.59
CA LEU A 312 2.20 19.84 -14.84
C LEU A 312 3.19 20.58 -15.74
N ARG A 313 3.63 21.76 -15.26
CA ARG A 313 4.71 22.55 -15.83
C ARG A 313 5.65 23.00 -14.72
N THR A 314 6.96 22.89 -14.94
CA THR A 314 7.98 23.33 -13.97
C THR A 314 9.27 23.74 -14.67
N THR A 315 10.09 24.54 -14.00
CA THR A 315 11.44 24.88 -14.45
C THR A 315 12.44 24.20 -13.54
N ILE A 316 13.43 23.53 -14.12
CA ILE A 316 14.43 22.76 -13.36
C ILE A 316 15.82 23.18 -13.82
N ASN A 317 16.65 23.62 -12.86
CA ASN A 317 18.08 23.76 -13.06
C ASN A 317 18.79 22.44 -12.72
N VAL A 318 19.69 22.03 -13.61
CA VAL A 318 20.55 20.86 -13.45
C VAL A 318 22.01 21.29 -13.56
N ALA A 319 22.76 21.08 -12.48
CA ALA A 319 24.18 21.40 -12.41
C ALA A 319 25.08 20.26 -12.94
N SER A 320 24.63 19.00 -12.81
CA SER A 320 25.37 17.80 -13.21
C SER A 320 25.23 17.51 -14.71
N LYS A 321 26.13 16.69 -15.26
CA LYS A 321 26.12 16.34 -16.70
C LYS A 321 24.79 15.69 -17.13
N LYS A 322 24.24 14.82 -16.29
CA LYS A 322 22.95 14.13 -16.46
C LYS A 322 22.34 13.94 -15.07
N GLN A 323 21.06 14.26 -14.92
CA GLN A 323 20.30 14.13 -13.68
C GLN A 323 18.98 13.42 -13.97
N PHE A 324 18.68 12.37 -13.20
CA PHE A 324 17.35 11.77 -13.22
C PHE A 324 16.40 12.56 -12.35
N MET A 325 15.19 12.71 -12.84
CA MET A 325 14.05 13.25 -12.14
C MET A 325 13.07 12.11 -11.89
N ALA A 326 12.49 12.09 -10.71
CA ALA A 326 11.42 11.17 -10.34
C ALA A 326 10.20 11.96 -9.88
N THR A 327 9.04 11.30 -9.97
CA THR A 327 7.76 11.87 -9.55
C THR A 327 6.94 10.84 -8.79
N SER A 328 5.88 11.27 -8.10
CA SER A 328 4.82 10.38 -7.60
C SER A 328 3.64 10.25 -8.56
N ILE A 329 3.82 10.64 -9.83
CA ILE A 329 2.79 10.54 -10.88
C ILE A 329 2.82 9.13 -11.47
N PRO A 330 1.71 8.37 -11.40
CA PRO A 330 1.66 7.02 -11.95
C PRO A 330 2.07 6.96 -13.42
N TYR A 331 2.96 6.03 -13.74
CA TYR A 331 3.29 5.71 -15.13
C TYR A 331 2.06 5.09 -15.80
N LEU A 332 1.75 5.54 -17.01
CA LEU A 332 0.69 4.96 -17.83
C LEU A 332 1.18 4.90 -19.27
N GLU A 333 1.09 3.71 -19.87
CA GLU A 333 1.44 3.53 -21.27
C GLU A 333 0.57 4.41 -22.15
N SER A 334 1.21 5.19 -23.02
CA SER A 334 0.51 6.07 -23.98
C SER A 334 -0.50 7.04 -23.34
N GLY A 335 -0.30 7.43 -22.07
CA GLY A 335 -1.16 8.40 -21.37
C GLY A 335 -0.49 9.74 -21.07
N TRP A 336 0.83 9.83 -21.25
CA TRP A 336 1.63 10.99 -20.87
C TRP A 336 2.60 11.38 -21.96
N ASN A 337 2.67 12.68 -22.24
CA ASN A 337 3.65 13.28 -23.15
C ASN A 337 4.56 14.22 -22.36
N LEU A 338 5.87 13.99 -22.47
CA LEU A 338 6.89 14.85 -21.89
C LEU A 338 7.47 15.77 -22.95
N LEU A 339 7.54 17.06 -22.62
CA LEU A 339 8.26 18.07 -23.39
C LEU A 339 9.36 18.66 -22.52
N ILE A 340 10.58 18.71 -23.06
CA ILE A 340 11.72 19.42 -22.47
C ILE A 340 12.09 20.53 -23.44
N ASP A 341 12.00 21.78 -22.99
CA ASP A 341 12.25 22.98 -23.80
C ASP A 341 11.41 23.00 -25.09
N GLY A 342 10.14 22.57 -24.97
CA GLY A 342 9.20 22.48 -26.08
C GLY A 342 9.38 21.28 -27.01
N LYS A 343 10.42 20.45 -26.81
CA LYS A 343 10.71 19.28 -27.66
C LYS A 343 10.24 17.97 -26.99
N PRO A 344 9.63 17.03 -27.74
CA PRO A 344 9.28 15.71 -27.22
C PRO A 344 10.48 14.98 -26.61
N ALA A 345 10.26 14.41 -25.43
CA ALA A 345 11.28 13.68 -24.70
C ALA A 345 10.73 12.36 -24.15
N LYS A 346 11.64 11.42 -23.86
CA LYS A 346 11.29 10.09 -23.37
C LYS A 346 10.97 10.13 -21.87
N ILE A 347 9.81 9.59 -21.52
CA ILE A 347 9.49 9.22 -20.14
C ILE A 347 10.17 7.90 -19.82
N VAL A 348 10.73 7.79 -18.62
CA VAL A 348 11.21 6.53 -18.04
C VAL A 348 10.35 6.15 -16.85
N LYS A 349 10.30 4.85 -16.57
CA LYS A 349 9.67 4.31 -15.37
C LYS A 349 10.63 4.45 -14.20
N THR A 350 10.13 4.99 -13.09
CA THR A 350 10.87 5.17 -11.83
C THR A 350 10.12 4.54 -10.68
N ASN A 351 10.86 4.05 -9.68
CA ASN A 351 10.31 3.42 -8.47
C ASN A 351 9.21 2.39 -8.81
N VAL A 352 9.45 1.58 -9.85
CA VAL A 352 8.54 0.55 -10.41
C VAL A 352 7.26 1.09 -11.05
N GLY A 353 6.64 2.13 -10.48
CA GLY A 353 5.27 2.53 -10.77
C GLY A 353 5.07 3.93 -11.33
N PHE A 354 6.11 4.76 -11.37
CA PHE A 354 5.96 6.21 -11.52
C PHE A 354 6.74 6.79 -12.69
N ILE A 355 6.37 7.99 -13.10
CA ILE A 355 7.03 8.74 -14.17
C ILE A 355 8.35 9.32 -13.67
N GLY A 356 9.39 9.18 -14.48
CA GLY A 356 10.59 9.99 -14.39
C GLY A 356 11.14 10.34 -15.76
N PHE A 357 12.22 11.11 -15.76
CA PHE A 357 12.88 11.58 -16.98
C PHE A 357 14.31 12.01 -16.67
N ALA A 358 15.15 12.09 -17.71
CA ALA A 358 16.51 12.57 -17.56
C ALA A 358 16.65 13.98 -18.14
N LEU A 359 17.39 14.83 -17.42
CA LEU A 359 17.77 16.16 -17.86
C LEU A 359 19.30 16.24 -17.97
N ASN A 360 19.79 16.96 -18.97
CA ASN A 360 21.21 17.28 -19.08
C ASN A 360 21.52 18.54 -18.25
N LYS A 361 22.79 18.93 -18.18
CA LYS A 361 23.20 20.19 -17.55
C LYS A 361 22.50 21.38 -18.22
N GLY A 362 21.85 22.24 -17.43
CA GLY A 362 21.21 23.45 -17.93
C GLY A 362 19.93 23.83 -17.17
N ASN A 363 19.30 24.91 -17.62
CA ASN A 363 17.95 25.30 -17.21
C ASN A 363 16.96 24.73 -18.22
N HIS A 364 16.02 23.94 -17.74
CA HIS A 364 15.04 23.27 -18.58
C HIS A 364 13.62 23.66 -18.19
N LEU A 365 12.79 23.98 -19.18
CA LEU A 365 11.35 24.00 -19.02
C LEU A 365 10.80 22.61 -19.26
N VAL A 366 10.14 22.05 -18.26
CA VAL A 366 9.53 20.71 -18.33
C VAL A 366 8.03 20.83 -18.31
N GLU A 367 7.38 20.20 -19.28
CA GLU A 367 5.93 20.05 -19.33
C GLU A 367 5.58 18.57 -19.46
N LEU A 368 4.79 18.06 -18.52
CA LEU A 368 4.24 16.70 -18.57
C LEU A 368 2.73 16.82 -18.78
N LYS A 369 2.24 16.39 -19.95
CA LYS A 369 0.85 16.55 -20.38
C LYS A 369 0.14 15.21 -20.44
N TYR A 370 -0.97 15.09 -19.72
CA TYR A 370 -1.85 13.93 -19.77
C TYR A 370 -2.72 13.95 -21.01
N HIS A 371 -2.96 12.78 -21.59
CA HIS A 371 -4.02 12.58 -22.57
C HIS A 371 -4.68 11.22 -22.35
N THR A 372 -6.00 11.16 -22.54
CA THR A 372 -6.73 9.90 -22.44
C THR A 372 -6.33 8.98 -23.60
N PRO A 373 -5.73 7.80 -23.34
CA PRO A 373 -5.42 6.83 -24.38
C PRO A 373 -6.68 6.44 -25.17
N TYR A 374 -6.53 6.22 -26.48
CA TYR A 374 -7.60 5.81 -27.40
C TYR A 374 -8.80 6.76 -27.55
N LEU A 375 -8.90 7.87 -26.81
CA LEU A 375 -10.03 8.79 -26.90
C LEU A 375 -10.27 9.31 -28.33
N ARG A 376 -9.19 9.63 -29.06
CA ARG A 376 -9.30 10.05 -30.46
C ARG A 376 -9.82 8.93 -31.36
N VAL A 377 -9.38 7.69 -31.12
CA VAL A 377 -9.80 6.50 -31.87
C VAL A 377 -11.29 6.23 -31.62
N THR A 378 -11.72 6.29 -30.35
CA THR A 378 -13.13 6.08 -30.01
C THR A 378 -14.03 7.17 -30.57
N ILE A 379 -13.60 8.45 -30.57
CA ILE A 379 -14.34 9.54 -31.22
C ILE A 379 -14.55 9.24 -32.71
N VAL A 380 -13.50 8.82 -33.42
CA VAL A 380 -13.60 8.47 -34.85
C VAL A 380 -14.55 7.29 -35.08
N ILE A 381 -14.44 6.23 -34.27
CA ILE A 381 -15.33 5.06 -34.36
C ILE A 381 -16.79 5.46 -34.08
N SER A 382 -17.04 6.31 -33.08
CA SER A 382 -18.37 6.80 -32.75
C SER A 382 -18.97 7.61 -33.91
N LEU A 383 -18.19 8.49 -34.54
CA LEU A 383 -18.65 9.26 -35.70
C LEU A 383 -19.01 8.34 -36.88
N ILE A 384 -18.15 7.37 -37.21
CA ILE A 384 -18.43 6.39 -38.27
C ILE A 384 -19.72 5.60 -37.97
N THR A 385 -19.91 5.17 -36.73
CA THR A 385 -21.10 4.41 -36.31
C THR A 385 -22.37 5.25 -36.45
N ILE A 386 -22.32 6.51 -36.01
CA ILE A 386 -23.45 7.45 -36.15
C ILE A 386 -23.77 7.68 -37.63
N THR A 387 -22.76 7.89 -38.49
CA THR A 387 -22.95 8.06 -39.93
C THR A 387 -23.62 6.83 -40.56
N LEU A 388 -23.17 5.62 -40.23
CA LEU A 388 -23.76 4.38 -40.74
C LEU A 388 -25.20 4.17 -40.25
N LEU A 389 -25.50 4.49 -38.99
CA LEU A 389 -26.85 4.42 -38.44
C LEU A 389 -27.80 5.40 -39.14
N ILE A 390 -27.34 6.61 -39.42
CA ILE A 390 -28.10 7.63 -40.16
C ILE A 390 -28.39 7.14 -41.59
N ILE A 391 -27.38 6.60 -42.29
CA ILE A 391 -27.56 6.03 -43.64
C ILE A 391 -28.57 4.86 -43.62
N PHE A 392 -28.42 3.94 -42.67
CA PHE A 392 -29.33 2.80 -42.51
C PHE A 392 -30.78 3.24 -42.26
N GLY A 393 -30.96 4.23 -41.37
CA GLY A 393 -32.27 4.83 -41.09
C GLY A 393 -32.91 5.43 -42.34
N MET A 394 -32.15 6.20 -43.12
CA MET A 394 -32.63 6.79 -44.38
C MET A 394 -33.04 5.73 -45.40
N VAL A 395 -32.21 4.69 -45.62
CA VAL A 395 -32.53 3.59 -46.53
C VAL A 395 -33.83 2.88 -46.11
N ARG A 396 -34.03 2.67 -44.81
CA ARG A 396 -35.25 2.03 -44.30
C ARG A 396 -36.49 2.89 -44.53
N VAL A 397 -36.41 4.21 -44.32
CA VAL A 397 -37.53 5.13 -44.57
C VAL A 397 -37.87 5.18 -46.06
N ILE A 398 -36.85 5.21 -46.93
CA ILE A 398 -37.06 5.20 -48.39
C ILE A 398 -37.70 3.89 -48.85
N ARG A 399 -37.29 2.74 -48.29
CA ARG A 399 -37.84 1.42 -48.69
C ARG A 399 -39.25 1.15 -48.16
N ASN A 400 -39.66 1.82 -47.09
CA ASN A 400 -40.98 1.65 -46.47
C ASN A 400 -42.00 2.72 -46.89
N ARG A 401 -41.60 3.68 -47.74
CA ARG A 401 -42.49 4.55 -48.51
C ARG A 401 -42.66 3.94 -49.90
#